data_AF-A0A965HLN1-F1
#
_entry.id   AF-A0A965HLN1-F1
#
_cell.length_a   1.000
_cell.length_b   1.000
_cell.length_c   1.000
_cell.angle_alpha   90.00
_cell.angle_beta   90.00
_cell.angle_gamma   90.00
#
_symmetry.space_group_name_H-M   'P 1'
#
loop_
_entity.id
_entity.type
_entity.pdbx_description
1 polymer ?
#
loop_
_entity_poly.entity_id
_entity_poly.type
_entity_poly.pdbx_seq_one_letter_code
_entity_poly.pdbx_strand_id
1 'polypeptide(L)'
;NSLQASIETLQNKYGRRGFREARVEYRMTPNVENGRIDVSFNLKEGEKFYVDKIEIQGNDKTRDKVIRREIDLAPGEVFDTIREKASKSRLEGLNYFSKVETYAEETDVPNRQKLIVKVQEKGTGEFNFGAGFSSVELLTGKINLGEKNFDLKRLISGDWPPRGGGQKASLKVSIGFRSQNLSLDFTEPWFLDKPIRLDAGGYYNGATYLSEFYDQKNYGAFTQLSRRLGDDSPLDRWSTTVNYRPEFYDISNLQSDAPPYFQASTGDTFKSSFRGSVRYDGRDNFMLAHSGQYFEFGAEGAGGPLLGSENIWKIKAEFKTYHTIWKEKDVILCARALVGLVDSYSSTQYVPVWDQLFAGGSGSVRGFAPSLGSTVNGGS
;
A
#
# COMPACT_ATOMS: atom_id res chain seq x y z
N ASN A 1 14.71 29.16 -12.54
CA ASN A 1 13.85 27.96 -12.36
C ASN A 1 13.06 27.57 -13.61
N SER A 2 12.34 28.46 -14.30
CA SER A 2 11.56 28.09 -15.50
C SER A 2 12.40 27.64 -16.71
N LEU A 3 13.53 28.28 -16.99
CA LEU A 3 14.40 27.92 -18.12
C LEU A 3 14.96 26.51 -18.04
N GLN A 4 15.49 26.13 -16.87
CA GLN A 4 16.02 24.78 -16.63
C GLN A 4 14.93 23.72 -16.78
N ALA A 5 13.72 24.00 -16.28
CA ALA A 5 12.58 23.10 -16.46
C ALA A 5 12.21 22.93 -17.94
N SER A 6 12.27 24.00 -18.74
CA SER A 6 12.05 23.92 -20.20
C SER A 6 13.12 23.08 -20.91
N ILE A 7 14.40 23.26 -20.55
CA ILE A 7 15.53 22.47 -21.07
C ILE A 7 15.33 20.99 -20.74
N GLU A 8 15.05 20.68 -19.49
CA GLU A 8 14.80 19.31 -19.03
C GLU A 8 13.58 18.70 -19.73
N THR A 9 12.51 19.46 -19.92
CA THR A 9 11.30 19.00 -20.64
C THR A 9 11.63 18.63 -22.09
N LEU A 10 12.41 19.47 -22.78
CA LEU A 10 12.85 19.19 -24.14
C LEU A 10 13.76 17.96 -24.18
N GLN A 11 14.78 17.88 -23.32
CA GLN A 11 15.66 16.71 -23.25
C GLN A 11 14.90 15.42 -22.94
N ASN A 12 13.96 15.46 -22.00
CA ASN A 12 13.13 14.30 -21.65
C ASN A 12 12.24 13.87 -22.83
N LYS A 13 11.71 14.82 -23.62
CA LYS A 13 10.91 14.51 -24.82
C LYS A 13 11.71 13.74 -25.86
N TYR A 14 12.98 14.11 -26.05
CA TYR A 14 13.88 13.42 -26.98
C TYR A 14 14.41 12.10 -26.41
N GLY A 15 14.73 12.08 -25.12
CA GLY A 15 15.12 10.87 -24.39
C GLY A 15 14.07 9.75 -24.48
N ARG A 16 12.77 10.08 -24.39
CA ARG A 16 11.66 9.13 -24.60
C ARG A 16 11.64 8.49 -25.99
N ARG A 17 12.24 9.15 -26.97
CA ARG A 17 12.26 8.70 -28.37
C ARG A 17 13.56 7.98 -28.73
N GLY A 18 14.47 7.74 -27.77
CA GLY A 18 15.73 7.02 -28.01
C GLY A 18 16.94 7.91 -28.25
N PHE A 19 16.77 9.23 -28.23
CA PHE A 19 17.85 10.19 -28.43
C PHE A 19 18.55 10.48 -27.10
N ARG A 20 19.40 9.55 -26.65
CA ARG A 20 20.07 9.61 -25.33
C ARG A 20 21.10 10.74 -25.25
N GLU A 21 21.69 11.08 -26.38
CA GLU A 21 22.73 12.10 -26.51
C GLU A 21 22.16 13.50 -26.78
N ALA A 22 20.83 13.65 -26.75
CA ALA A 22 20.17 14.91 -27.04
C ALA A 22 20.64 16.03 -26.09
N ARG A 23 21.23 17.08 -26.65
CA ARG A 23 21.70 18.26 -25.92
C ARG A 23 20.91 19.48 -26.33
N VAL A 24 20.34 20.18 -25.34
CA VAL A 24 19.66 21.46 -25.53
C VAL A 24 20.59 22.55 -25.04
N GLU A 25 21.07 23.37 -25.96
CA GLU A 25 21.79 24.61 -25.68
C GLU A 25 20.79 25.77 -25.71
N TYR A 26 21.03 26.85 -24.95
CA TYR A 26 20.19 28.04 -24.99
C TYR A 26 21.02 29.31 -25.17
N ARG A 27 20.43 30.31 -25.81
CA ARG A 27 20.97 31.66 -25.95
C ARG A 27 19.93 32.67 -25.48
N MET A 28 20.37 33.62 -24.66
CA MET A 28 19.55 34.76 -24.25
C MET A 28 20.00 36.00 -24.99
N THR A 29 19.07 36.69 -25.63
CA THR A 29 19.33 37.91 -26.40
C THR A 29 18.44 39.03 -25.84
N PRO A 30 19.01 40.12 -25.30
CA PRO A 30 18.23 41.26 -24.88
C PRO A 30 17.55 41.93 -26.07
N ASN A 31 16.25 42.17 -25.99
CA ASN A 31 15.47 42.89 -26.98
C ASN A 31 15.24 44.32 -26.48
N VAL A 32 16.05 45.24 -27.03
CA VAL A 32 16.09 46.64 -26.61
C VAL A 32 14.84 47.45 -27.00
N GLU A 33 14.04 46.96 -27.96
CA GLU A 33 12.84 47.67 -28.44
C GLU A 33 11.63 47.50 -27.52
N ASN A 34 11.51 46.34 -26.87
CA ASN A 34 10.38 46.00 -26.01
C ASN A 34 10.77 45.74 -24.54
N GLY A 35 12.06 45.85 -24.22
CA GLY A 35 12.60 45.65 -22.87
C GLY A 35 12.52 44.20 -22.38
N ARG A 36 12.39 43.22 -23.28
CA ARG A 36 12.30 41.78 -22.94
C ARG A 36 13.61 41.05 -23.25
N ILE A 37 13.72 39.80 -22.79
CA ILE A 37 14.81 38.90 -23.14
C ILE A 37 14.24 37.79 -24.02
N ASP A 38 14.75 37.68 -25.24
CA ASP A 38 14.42 36.61 -26.16
C ASP A 38 15.29 35.39 -25.84
N VAL A 39 14.67 34.22 -25.71
CA VAL A 39 15.34 32.96 -25.40
C VAL A 39 15.24 32.03 -26.59
N SER A 40 16.37 31.66 -27.18
CA SER A 40 16.44 30.70 -28.27
C SER A 40 17.03 29.38 -27.78
N PHE A 41 16.36 28.27 -28.05
CA PHE A 41 16.87 26.92 -27.77
C PHE A 41 17.45 26.32 -29.06
N ASN A 42 18.66 25.77 -28.96
CA ASN A 42 19.29 25.00 -30.03
C ASN A 42 19.43 23.54 -29.58
N LEU A 43 18.80 22.63 -30.31
CA LEU A 43 18.78 21.22 -29.99
C LEU A 43 19.68 20.44 -30.94
N LYS A 44 20.56 19.63 -30.39
CA LYS A 44 21.30 18.59 -31.11
C LYS A 44 20.75 17.24 -30.68
N GLU A 45 20.07 16.54 -31.59
CA GLU A 45 19.32 15.31 -31.28
C GLU A 45 20.25 14.10 -31.08
N GLY A 46 21.30 13.96 -31.90
CA GLY A 46 22.19 12.79 -31.89
C GLY A 46 21.55 11.55 -32.52
N GLU A 47 22.15 10.39 -32.29
CA GLU A 47 21.66 9.10 -32.81
C GLU A 47 20.51 8.53 -31.95
N LYS A 48 19.68 7.70 -32.60
CA LYS A 48 18.59 6.99 -31.94
C LYS A 48 19.04 5.58 -31.56
N PHE A 49 18.99 5.27 -30.27
CA PHE A 49 19.42 3.98 -29.74
C PHE A 49 18.25 3.04 -29.41
N TYR A 50 18.52 1.73 -29.54
CA TYR A 50 17.63 0.64 -29.14
C TYR A 50 18.30 -0.22 -28.07
N VAL A 51 17.48 -0.86 -27.23
CA VAL A 51 17.95 -1.79 -26.20
C VAL A 51 18.34 -3.11 -26.87
N ASP A 52 19.61 -3.51 -26.79
CA ASP A 52 20.05 -4.82 -27.29
C ASP A 52 19.66 -5.94 -26.32
N LYS A 53 20.16 -5.82 -25.09
CA LYS A 53 19.88 -6.74 -23.98
C LYS A 53 20.02 -6.01 -22.64
N ILE A 54 19.48 -6.63 -21.60
CA ILE A 54 19.51 -6.12 -20.23
C ILE A 54 20.31 -7.10 -19.38
N GLU A 55 21.42 -6.62 -18.83
CA GLU A 55 22.27 -7.40 -17.94
C GLU A 55 22.20 -6.84 -16.53
N ILE A 56 21.95 -7.75 -15.58
CA ILE A 56 21.87 -7.45 -14.17
C ILE A 56 23.15 -8.00 -13.51
N GLN A 57 23.81 -7.17 -12.70
CA GLN A 57 25.08 -7.50 -12.06
C GLN A 57 25.03 -7.19 -10.56
N GLY A 58 25.69 -8.01 -9.74
CA GLY A 58 25.83 -7.80 -8.30
C GLY A 58 24.63 -8.29 -7.46
N ASN A 59 23.76 -9.12 -8.04
CA ASN A 59 22.59 -9.72 -7.38
C ASN A 59 22.86 -11.16 -6.91
N ASP A 60 23.83 -11.35 -6.02
CA ASP A 60 24.26 -12.68 -5.57
C ASP A 60 23.17 -13.40 -4.75
N LYS A 61 22.36 -12.66 -3.97
CA LYS A 61 21.29 -13.21 -3.13
C LYS A 61 19.93 -13.08 -3.79
N THR A 62 19.64 -11.91 -4.38
CA THR A 62 18.36 -11.55 -5.01
C THR A 62 18.26 -12.18 -6.38
N ARG A 63 17.16 -12.92 -6.60
CA ARG A 63 16.91 -13.56 -7.88
C ARG A 63 16.80 -12.51 -8.99
N ASP A 64 17.40 -12.80 -10.13
CA ASP A 64 17.39 -11.93 -11.32
C ASP A 64 15.97 -11.44 -11.66
N LYS A 65 14.97 -12.32 -11.59
CA LYS A 65 13.56 -11.99 -11.87
C LYS A 65 13.00 -10.85 -11.01
N VAL A 66 13.49 -10.68 -9.78
CA VAL A 66 13.02 -9.65 -8.84
C VAL A 66 13.49 -8.26 -9.29
N ILE A 67 14.69 -8.18 -9.88
CA ILE A 67 15.22 -6.95 -10.45
C ILE A 67 14.61 -6.72 -11.83
N ARG A 68 14.55 -7.76 -12.66
CA ARG A 68 14.06 -7.68 -14.04
C ARG A 68 12.63 -7.17 -14.15
N ARG A 69 11.73 -7.57 -13.24
CA ARG A 69 10.32 -7.10 -13.23
C ARG A 69 10.14 -5.62 -12.93
N GLU A 70 11.14 -4.97 -12.32
CA GLU A 70 11.11 -3.53 -12.06
C GLU A 70 11.67 -2.70 -13.23
N ILE A 71 12.25 -3.36 -14.24
CA ILE A 71 12.79 -2.72 -15.44
C ILE A 71 11.67 -2.61 -16.47
N ASP A 72 11.35 -1.37 -16.83
CA ASP A 72 10.32 -1.01 -17.81
C ASP A 72 10.94 -0.77 -19.19
N LEU A 73 11.86 -1.64 -19.59
CA LEU A 73 12.47 -1.66 -20.92
C LEU A 73 12.59 -3.12 -21.33
N ALA A 74 12.36 -3.41 -22.60
CA ALA A 74 12.57 -4.74 -23.16
C ALA A 74 13.60 -4.72 -24.31
N PRO A 75 14.34 -5.84 -24.51
CA PRO A 75 15.18 -6.02 -25.69
C PRO A 75 14.42 -5.74 -27.00
N GLY A 76 15.01 -4.97 -27.90
CA GLY A 76 14.44 -4.54 -29.17
C GLY A 76 13.62 -3.25 -29.13
N GLU A 77 13.27 -2.74 -27.94
CA GLU A 77 12.56 -1.47 -27.81
C GLU A 77 13.49 -0.26 -27.99
N VAL A 78 12.89 0.90 -28.22
CA VAL A 78 13.59 2.19 -28.20
C VAL A 78 14.18 2.41 -26.81
N PHE A 79 15.43 2.86 -26.74
CA PHE A 79 16.10 3.12 -25.46
C PHE A 79 15.55 4.42 -24.83
N ASP A 80 14.45 4.29 -24.09
CA ASP A 80 13.80 5.40 -23.39
C ASP A 80 14.53 5.71 -22.06
N THR A 81 15.20 6.87 -21.99
CA THR A 81 15.94 7.31 -20.79
C THR A 81 15.05 7.65 -19.60
N ILE A 82 13.76 7.95 -19.84
CA ILE A 82 12.79 8.21 -18.77
C ILE A 82 12.35 6.90 -18.14
N ARG A 83 12.08 5.87 -18.97
CA ARG A 83 11.78 4.53 -18.47
C ARG A 83 12.99 3.90 -17.77
N GLU A 84 14.21 4.17 -18.24
CA GLU A 84 15.46 3.79 -17.54
C GLU A 84 15.52 4.42 -16.14
N LYS A 85 15.39 5.76 -16.04
CA LYS A 85 15.40 6.48 -14.76
C LYS A 85 14.27 6.02 -13.82
N ALA A 86 13.08 5.77 -14.36
CA ALA A 86 11.96 5.24 -13.60
C ALA A 86 12.25 3.83 -13.06
N SER A 87 12.87 2.97 -13.87
CA SER A 87 13.31 1.62 -13.47
C SER A 87 14.34 1.69 -12.35
N LYS A 88 15.34 2.57 -12.48
CA LYS A 88 16.32 2.82 -11.41
C LYS A 88 15.64 3.26 -10.12
N SER A 89 14.71 4.21 -10.20
CA SER A 89 13.98 4.70 -9.02
C SER A 89 13.12 3.61 -8.36
N ARG A 90 12.48 2.72 -9.14
CA ARG A 90 11.76 1.55 -8.60
C ARG A 90 12.69 0.59 -7.88
N LEU A 91 13.85 0.28 -8.47
CA LEU A 91 14.86 -0.58 -7.85
C LEU A 91 15.42 0.00 -6.54
N GLU A 92 15.68 1.30 -6.50
CA GLU A 92 16.06 2.00 -5.26
C GLU A 92 14.92 1.94 -4.22
N GLY A 93 13.67 2.11 -4.68
CA GLY A 93 12.47 2.01 -3.87
C GLY A 93 12.19 0.63 -3.26
N LEU A 94 12.74 -0.46 -3.82
CA LEU A 94 12.68 -1.79 -3.20
C LEU A 94 13.42 -1.82 -1.86
N ASN A 95 14.43 -0.96 -1.69
CA ASN A 95 15.29 -0.90 -0.51
C ASN A 95 16.05 -2.22 -0.24
N TYR A 96 16.33 -3.01 -1.29
CA TYR A 96 17.17 -4.22 -1.24
C TYR A 96 18.65 -3.93 -1.45
N PHE A 97 18.94 -2.78 -2.04
CA PHE A 97 20.26 -2.39 -2.49
C PHE A 97 20.73 -1.14 -1.74
N SER A 98 22.02 -1.05 -1.44
CA SER A 98 22.66 0.18 -0.96
C SER A 98 22.96 1.14 -2.11
N LYS A 99 23.15 0.59 -3.33
CA LYS A 99 23.47 1.34 -4.54
C LYS A 99 22.85 0.67 -5.75
N VAL A 100 22.26 1.47 -6.64
CA VAL A 100 21.77 1.06 -7.96
C VAL A 100 22.38 1.97 -9.00
N GLU A 101 23.06 1.39 -9.98
CA GLU A 101 23.63 2.10 -11.12
C GLU A 101 23.03 1.53 -12.40
N THR A 102 22.55 2.42 -13.27
CA THR A 102 22.13 2.08 -14.62
C THR A 102 23.00 2.86 -15.58
N TYR A 103 23.54 2.17 -16.57
CA TYR A 103 24.29 2.79 -17.65
C TYR A 103 24.20 1.92 -18.88
N ALA A 104 24.49 2.51 -20.04
CA ALA A 104 24.49 1.79 -21.28
C ALA A 104 25.91 1.50 -21.74
N GLU A 105 26.12 0.32 -22.27
CA GLU A 105 27.37 -0.08 -22.93
C GLU A 105 27.11 -0.24 -24.43
N GLU A 106 28.10 0.15 -25.24
CA GLU A 106 28.07 -0.06 -26.68
C GLU A 106 28.08 -1.56 -27.00
N THR A 107 27.49 -1.90 -28.13
CA THR A 107 27.51 -3.26 -28.67
C THR A 107 28.12 -3.27 -30.05
N ASP A 108 28.45 -4.46 -30.56
CA ASP A 108 28.97 -4.61 -31.92
C ASP A 108 27.94 -4.23 -33.00
N VAL A 109 26.67 -4.06 -32.62
CA VAL A 109 25.59 -3.64 -33.53
C VAL A 109 25.41 -2.11 -33.45
N PRO A 110 25.55 -1.39 -34.57
CA PRO A 110 25.34 0.05 -34.59
C PRO A 110 23.96 0.45 -34.07
N ASN A 111 23.89 1.57 -33.34
CA ASN A 111 22.65 2.11 -32.75
C ASN A 111 21.92 1.15 -31.80
N ARG A 112 22.62 0.13 -31.29
CA ARG A 112 22.15 -0.74 -30.20
C ARG A 112 23.07 -0.67 -29.01
N GLN A 113 22.47 -0.58 -27.83
CA GLN A 113 23.19 -0.50 -26.58
C GLN A 113 22.63 -1.49 -25.57
N LYS A 114 23.53 -2.05 -24.78
CA LYS A 114 23.22 -2.93 -23.67
C LYS A 114 22.89 -2.09 -22.44
N LEU A 115 21.77 -2.36 -21.78
CA LEU A 115 21.47 -1.75 -20.48
C LEU A 115 22.11 -2.58 -19.38
N ILE A 116 23.08 -2.00 -18.68
CA ILE A 116 23.67 -2.58 -17.47
C ILE A 116 22.94 -2.05 -16.25
N VAL A 117 22.45 -2.96 -15.43
CA VAL A 117 21.87 -2.68 -14.12
C VAL A 117 22.77 -3.30 -13.06
N LYS A 118 23.63 -2.47 -12.48
CA LYS A 118 24.56 -2.87 -11.43
C LYS A 118 23.99 -2.52 -10.08
N VAL A 119 23.82 -3.54 -9.23
CA VAL A 119 23.29 -3.37 -7.88
C VAL A 119 24.32 -3.79 -6.84
N GLN A 120 24.24 -3.16 -5.67
CA GLN A 120 24.97 -3.60 -4.48
C GLN A 120 23.97 -3.98 -3.40
N GLU A 121 23.88 -5.25 -3.07
CA GLU A 121 22.92 -5.76 -2.07
C GLU A 121 23.27 -5.33 -0.65
N LYS A 122 22.24 -5.07 0.16
CA LYS A 122 22.38 -4.79 1.60
C LYS A 122 21.51 -5.73 2.44
N GLY A 123 21.64 -5.63 3.77
CA GLY A 123 20.76 -6.32 4.69
C GLY A 123 19.32 -5.83 4.55
N THR A 124 18.38 -6.76 4.37
CA THR A 124 16.93 -6.51 4.18
C THR A 124 16.08 -6.95 5.36
N GLY A 125 16.71 -7.52 6.39
CA GLY A 125 16.08 -7.84 7.66
C GLY A 125 15.82 -6.59 8.49
N GLU A 126 14.68 -6.56 9.16
CA GLU A 126 14.23 -5.45 9.99
C GLU A 126 13.89 -5.95 11.39
N PHE A 127 14.40 -5.25 12.40
CA PHE A 127 14.02 -5.43 13.78
C PHE A 127 13.65 -4.06 14.34
N ASN A 128 12.40 -3.93 14.78
CA ASN A 128 11.93 -2.73 15.46
C ASN A 128 11.35 -3.15 16.80
N PHE A 129 11.68 -2.41 17.86
CA PHE A 129 11.06 -2.57 19.16
C PHE A 129 10.64 -1.20 19.68
N GLY A 130 9.63 -1.16 20.53
CA GLY A 130 9.16 0.09 21.11
C GLY A 130 8.19 -0.14 22.26
N ALA A 131 7.91 0.93 23.00
CA ALA A 131 6.88 0.95 24.01
C ALA A 131 6.02 2.22 23.84
N GLY A 132 4.76 2.14 24.22
CA GLY A 132 3.84 3.28 24.20
C GLY A 132 2.92 3.26 25.41
N PHE A 133 2.42 4.44 25.79
CA PHE A 133 1.46 4.60 26.87
C PHE A 133 0.23 5.37 26.36
N SER A 134 -0.97 4.91 26.70
CA SER A 134 -2.21 5.61 26.37
C SER A 134 -3.25 5.48 27.49
N SER A 135 -4.25 6.36 27.49
CA SER A 135 -5.36 6.29 28.44
C SER A 135 -6.23 5.04 28.28
N VAL A 136 -6.23 4.42 27.09
CA VAL A 136 -7.07 3.26 26.76
C VAL A 136 -6.33 1.95 27.03
N GLU A 137 -5.16 1.76 26.41
CA GLU A 137 -4.39 0.52 26.45
C GLU A 137 -3.39 0.44 27.62
N LEU A 138 -3.14 1.56 28.32
CA LEU A 138 -2.05 1.71 29.29
C LEU A 138 -0.68 1.48 28.61
N LEU A 139 0.28 0.88 29.31
CA LEU A 139 1.60 0.55 28.77
C LEU A 139 1.53 -0.66 27.83
N THR A 140 2.09 -0.50 26.63
CA THR A 140 2.17 -1.53 25.60
C THR A 140 3.59 -1.61 25.05
N GLY A 141 4.20 -2.80 25.07
CA GLY A 141 5.45 -3.12 24.38
C GLY A 141 5.20 -3.72 23.00
N LYS A 142 6.06 -3.44 22.03
CA LYS A 142 5.95 -3.87 20.63
C LYS A 142 7.28 -4.38 20.10
N ILE A 143 7.23 -5.49 19.37
CA ILE A 143 8.35 -6.07 18.63
C ILE A 143 7.85 -6.35 17.21
N ASN A 144 8.63 -5.96 16.21
CA ASN A 144 8.40 -6.26 14.80
C ASN A 144 9.68 -6.82 14.20
N LEU A 145 9.62 -8.07 13.75
CA LEU A 145 10.66 -8.78 13.03
C LEU A 145 10.22 -8.91 11.58
N GLY A 146 11.06 -8.55 10.62
CA GLY A 146 10.69 -8.58 9.21
C GLY A 146 11.85 -8.93 8.29
N GLU A 147 11.52 -9.43 7.11
CA GLU A 147 12.43 -9.66 6.01
C GLU A 147 11.78 -9.10 4.72
N LYS A 148 12.36 -8.02 4.18
CA LYS A 148 11.80 -7.31 3.02
C LYS A 148 12.05 -8.01 1.68
N ASN A 149 13.02 -8.91 1.62
CA ASN A 149 13.39 -9.68 0.44
C ASN A 149 13.36 -11.18 0.75
N PHE A 150 12.27 -11.65 1.34
CA PHE A 150 12.05 -13.02 1.75
C PHE A 150 11.92 -13.97 0.53
N ASP A 151 12.21 -15.24 0.72
CA ASP A 151 12.08 -16.30 -0.27
C ASP A 151 11.46 -17.57 0.34
N LEU A 152 10.14 -17.72 0.17
CA LEU A 152 9.38 -18.85 0.67
C LEU A 152 9.88 -20.19 0.13
N LYS A 153 10.36 -20.23 -1.13
CA LYS A 153 10.87 -21.48 -1.71
C LYS A 153 12.14 -21.92 -0.99
N ARG A 154 13.03 -20.98 -0.67
CA ARG A 154 14.25 -21.25 0.11
C ARG A 154 13.93 -21.70 1.54
N LEU A 155 12.92 -21.09 2.18
CA LEU A 155 12.47 -21.54 3.50
C LEU A 155 12.01 -23.00 3.46
N ILE A 156 11.13 -23.35 2.53
CA ILE A 156 10.56 -24.71 2.43
C ILE A 156 11.63 -25.73 2.03
N SER A 157 12.61 -25.34 1.22
CA SER A 157 13.72 -26.21 0.82
C SER A 157 14.85 -26.31 1.86
N GLY A 158 14.79 -25.56 2.96
CA GLY A 158 15.83 -25.53 3.99
C GLY A 158 17.10 -24.74 3.62
N ASP A 159 17.06 -23.90 2.58
CA ASP A 159 18.18 -23.04 2.17
C ASP A 159 18.18 -21.75 3.00
N TRP A 160 19.06 -21.67 3.99
CA TRP A 160 19.11 -20.56 4.96
C TRP A 160 20.27 -19.59 4.66
N PRO A 161 20.04 -18.26 4.69
CA PRO A 161 18.79 -17.57 5.03
C PRO A 161 17.79 -17.52 3.85
N PRO A 162 16.48 -17.56 4.10
CA PRO A 162 15.43 -17.58 3.08
C PRO A 162 15.21 -16.19 2.48
N ARG A 163 16.21 -15.71 1.74
CA ARG A 163 16.26 -14.37 1.14
C ARG A 163 16.38 -14.43 -0.37
N GLY A 164 15.99 -13.36 -1.06
CA GLY A 164 16.20 -13.16 -2.49
C GLY A 164 14.97 -13.38 -3.37
N GLY A 165 13.82 -13.74 -2.79
CA GLY A 165 12.59 -14.02 -3.53
C GLY A 165 11.76 -12.79 -3.86
N GLY A 166 12.11 -11.61 -3.32
CA GLY A 166 11.34 -10.39 -3.49
C GLY A 166 9.98 -10.41 -2.78
N GLN A 167 9.77 -11.36 -1.86
CA GLN A 167 8.60 -11.46 -1.00
C GLN A 167 8.86 -10.71 0.30
N LYS A 168 7.83 -10.50 1.11
CA LYS A 168 7.98 -9.92 2.45
C LYS A 168 7.38 -10.88 3.47
N ALA A 169 8.07 -11.05 4.59
CA ALA A 169 7.53 -11.78 5.73
C ALA A 169 7.76 -10.93 6.98
N SER A 170 6.77 -10.82 7.87
CA SER A 170 6.93 -10.16 9.16
C SER A 170 6.16 -10.84 10.27
N LEU A 171 6.78 -10.88 11.45
CA LEU A 171 6.18 -11.25 12.73
C LEU A 171 6.07 -9.98 13.58
N LYS A 172 4.84 -9.63 13.97
CA LYS A 172 4.56 -8.51 14.87
C LYS A 172 3.97 -9.04 16.17
N VAL A 173 4.53 -8.60 17.28
CA VAL A 173 4.08 -8.92 18.63
C VAL A 173 3.86 -7.63 19.38
N SER A 174 2.69 -7.48 20.01
CA SER A 174 2.34 -6.33 20.86
C SER A 174 1.73 -6.87 22.14
N ILE A 175 2.34 -6.58 23.28
CA ILE A 175 1.87 -7.03 24.60
C ILE A 175 1.68 -5.80 25.48
N GLY A 176 0.47 -5.63 26.00
CA GLY A 176 0.11 -4.60 26.96
C GLY A 176 -0.78 -5.16 28.06
N PHE A 177 -1.13 -4.31 29.03
CA PHE A 177 -1.97 -4.73 30.16
C PHE A 177 -3.41 -5.07 29.75
N ARG A 178 -3.93 -4.40 28.72
CA ARG A 178 -5.31 -4.58 28.23
C ARG A 178 -5.40 -5.12 26.80
N SER A 179 -4.25 -5.38 26.15
CA SER A 179 -4.20 -5.97 24.81
C SER A 179 -3.03 -6.90 24.60
N GLN A 180 -3.26 -7.91 23.76
CA GLN A 180 -2.24 -8.82 23.27
C GLN A 180 -2.50 -9.04 21.78
N ASN A 181 -1.55 -8.68 20.92
CA ASN A 181 -1.68 -8.85 19.48
C ASN A 181 -0.45 -9.59 18.94
N LEU A 182 -0.71 -10.55 18.07
CA LEU A 182 0.28 -11.32 17.32
C LEU A 182 -0.16 -11.33 15.86
N SER A 183 0.72 -11.00 14.93
CA SER A 183 0.46 -11.19 13.50
C SER A 183 1.67 -11.77 12.77
N LEU A 184 1.37 -12.68 11.85
CA LEU A 184 2.27 -13.20 10.84
C LEU A 184 1.75 -12.72 9.49
N ASP A 185 2.54 -11.91 8.81
CA ASP A 185 2.17 -11.31 7.52
C ASP A 185 3.16 -11.77 6.45
N PHE A 186 2.63 -12.29 5.35
CA PHE A 186 3.37 -12.64 4.14
C PHE A 186 2.83 -11.84 2.95
N THR A 187 3.72 -11.32 2.11
CA THR A 187 3.37 -10.59 0.89
C THR A 187 4.18 -11.11 -0.30
N GLU A 188 3.50 -11.51 -1.36
CA GLU A 188 4.04 -11.73 -2.71
C GLU A 188 3.57 -10.56 -3.61
N PRO A 189 4.44 -9.58 -3.93
CA PRO A 189 4.03 -8.41 -4.70
C PRO A 189 3.68 -8.71 -6.17
N TRP A 190 4.20 -9.81 -6.73
CA TRP A 190 3.99 -10.19 -8.13
C TRP A 190 3.46 -11.63 -8.23
N PHE A 191 2.26 -11.86 -7.70
CA PHE A 191 1.62 -13.17 -7.69
C PHE A 191 1.36 -13.65 -9.12
N LEU A 192 1.75 -14.89 -9.42
CA LEU A 192 1.72 -15.48 -10.75
C LEU A 192 2.47 -14.66 -11.81
N ASP A 193 3.55 -13.99 -11.40
CA ASP A 193 4.38 -13.10 -12.24
C ASP A 193 3.55 -11.98 -12.91
N LYS A 194 2.44 -11.59 -12.29
CA LYS A 194 1.58 -10.46 -12.69
C LYS A 194 1.64 -9.38 -11.60
N PRO A 195 1.33 -8.10 -11.91
CA PRO A 195 1.25 -7.01 -10.94
C PRO A 195 -0.02 -7.13 -10.06
N ILE A 196 -0.16 -8.29 -9.42
CA ILE A 196 -1.20 -8.66 -8.46
C ILE A 196 -0.46 -8.97 -7.17
N ARG A 197 -0.72 -8.18 -6.13
CA ARG A 197 -0.16 -8.43 -4.81
C ARG A 197 -1.03 -9.46 -4.09
N LEU A 198 -0.42 -10.54 -3.64
CA LEU A 198 -0.99 -11.51 -2.70
C LEU A 198 -0.48 -11.18 -1.31
N ASP A 199 -1.39 -10.99 -0.37
CA ASP A 199 -1.10 -10.95 1.07
C ASP A 199 -1.77 -12.14 1.73
N ALA A 200 -1.05 -12.83 2.60
CA ALA A 200 -1.58 -13.93 3.39
C ALA A 200 -1.00 -13.87 4.79
N GLY A 201 -1.76 -14.32 5.77
CA GLY A 201 -1.28 -14.24 7.14
C GLY A 201 -2.24 -14.82 8.15
N GLY A 202 -1.76 -14.84 9.38
CA GLY A 202 -2.51 -15.24 10.56
C GLY A 202 -2.36 -14.21 11.65
N TYR A 203 -3.36 -14.07 12.49
CA TYR A 203 -3.31 -13.14 13.60
C TYR A 203 -4.09 -13.65 14.81
N TYR A 204 -3.74 -13.10 15.96
CA TYR A 204 -4.44 -13.22 17.23
C TYR A 204 -4.52 -11.82 17.84
N ASN A 205 -5.71 -11.42 18.26
CA ASN A 205 -5.97 -10.19 18.99
C ASN A 205 -6.78 -10.54 20.23
N GLY A 206 -6.27 -10.17 21.40
CA GLY A 206 -7.01 -10.19 22.66
C GLY A 206 -7.09 -8.78 23.21
N ALA A 207 -8.27 -8.35 23.62
CA ALA A 207 -8.48 -7.04 24.18
C ALA A 207 -9.58 -7.05 25.27
N THR A 208 -9.30 -6.34 26.37
CA THR A 208 -10.22 -6.19 27.51
C THR A 208 -10.75 -4.77 27.66
N TYR A 209 -10.50 -3.90 26.67
CA TYR A 209 -10.94 -2.50 26.66
C TYR A 209 -11.98 -2.19 25.57
N LEU A 210 -12.34 -3.17 24.73
CA LEU A 210 -13.29 -2.96 23.63
C LEU A 210 -14.71 -2.70 24.16
N SER A 211 -15.03 -3.24 25.33
CA SER A 211 -16.30 -3.06 26.01
C SER A 211 -16.08 -3.13 27.52
N GLU A 212 -16.93 -2.45 28.28
CA GLU A 212 -16.99 -2.61 29.74
C GLU A 212 -17.76 -3.88 30.14
N PHE A 213 -18.51 -4.46 29.19
CA PHE A 213 -19.39 -5.61 29.44
C PHE A 213 -18.76 -6.97 29.13
N TYR A 214 -17.69 -7.04 28.35
CA TYR A 214 -17.08 -8.31 27.93
C TYR A 214 -15.61 -8.16 27.54
N ASP A 215 -14.89 -9.28 27.61
CA ASP A 215 -13.58 -9.44 27.00
C ASP A 215 -13.72 -10.11 25.62
N GLN A 216 -12.89 -9.68 24.67
CA GLN A 216 -12.88 -10.27 23.32
C GLN A 216 -11.50 -10.79 22.98
N LYS A 217 -11.49 -12.02 22.46
CA LYS A 217 -10.36 -12.59 21.75
C LYS A 217 -10.82 -13.00 20.37
N ASN A 218 -9.98 -12.77 19.38
CA ASN A 218 -10.21 -13.30 18.05
C ASN A 218 -8.89 -13.69 17.39
N TYR A 219 -8.93 -14.78 16.65
CA TYR A 219 -7.81 -15.24 15.85
C TYR A 219 -8.31 -15.73 14.51
N GLY A 220 -7.51 -15.54 13.49
CA GLY A 220 -7.94 -15.83 12.15
C GLY A 220 -6.78 -15.88 11.18
N ALA A 221 -7.13 -16.18 9.95
CA ALA A 221 -6.25 -16.07 8.82
C ALA A 221 -6.86 -15.11 7.80
N PHE A 222 -6.04 -14.65 6.87
CA PHE A 222 -6.54 -13.90 5.73
C PHE A 222 -5.78 -14.26 4.47
N THR A 223 -6.45 -14.09 3.34
CA THR A 223 -5.85 -14.09 2.02
C THR A 223 -6.44 -12.92 1.25
N GLN A 224 -5.57 -12.05 0.75
CA GLN A 224 -5.94 -10.83 0.06
C GLN A 224 -5.23 -10.74 -1.28
N LEU A 225 -5.99 -10.45 -2.34
CA LEU A 225 -5.49 -10.13 -3.66
C LEU A 225 -5.77 -8.65 -3.95
N SER A 226 -4.74 -7.91 -4.33
CA SER A 226 -4.84 -6.48 -4.64
C SER A 226 -4.18 -6.16 -5.97
N ARG A 227 -4.83 -5.34 -6.79
CA ARG A 227 -4.30 -4.89 -8.09
C ARG A 227 -4.64 -3.44 -8.35
N ARG A 228 -3.67 -2.69 -8.90
CA ARG A 228 -3.92 -1.37 -9.53
C ARG A 228 -4.51 -1.58 -10.94
N LEU A 229 -5.50 -0.77 -11.31
CA LEU A 229 -6.28 -1.00 -12.53
C LEU A 229 -5.60 -0.50 -13.81
N GLY A 230 -4.56 0.32 -13.71
CA GLY A 230 -3.72 0.72 -14.82
C GLY A 230 -2.34 1.16 -14.36
N ASP A 231 -1.41 1.24 -15.31
CA ASP A 231 -0.07 1.77 -15.08
C ASP A 231 0.03 3.25 -15.47
N ASP A 232 -0.99 3.76 -16.20
CA ASP A 232 -1.10 5.14 -16.67
C ASP A 232 -2.39 5.83 -16.19
N SER A 233 -2.31 7.17 -16.13
CA SER A 233 -3.44 8.04 -15.84
C SER A 233 -4.58 7.87 -16.87
N PRO A 234 -5.85 7.82 -16.45
CA PRO A 234 -6.35 8.08 -15.09
C PRO A 234 -6.54 6.83 -14.22
N LEU A 235 -6.22 5.64 -14.73
CA LEU A 235 -6.51 4.36 -14.06
C LEU A 235 -5.46 3.97 -13.02
N ASP A 236 -4.26 4.54 -13.07
CA ASP A 236 -3.15 4.40 -12.11
C ASP A 236 -3.52 4.69 -10.66
N ARG A 237 -4.54 5.52 -10.44
CA ARG A 237 -5.08 5.90 -9.13
C ARG A 237 -6.11 4.93 -8.58
N TRP A 238 -6.63 4.02 -9.41
CA TRP A 238 -7.64 3.05 -9.03
C TRP A 238 -7.00 1.72 -8.62
N SER A 239 -7.55 1.11 -7.57
CA SER A 239 -7.12 -0.20 -7.08
C SER A 239 -8.32 -1.01 -6.62
N THR A 240 -8.26 -2.31 -6.86
CA THR A 240 -9.26 -3.28 -6.40
C THR A 240 -8.60 -4.27 -5.47
N THR A 241 -9.33 -4.63 -4.43
CA THR A 241 -8.89 -5.59 -3.41
C THR A 241 -10.00 -6.58 -3.14
N VAL A 242 -9.62 -7.85 -3.05
CA VAL A 242 -10.48 -8.95 -2.64
C VAL A 242 -9.82 -9.61 -1.44
N ASN A 243 -10.57 -9.85 -0.38
CA ASN A 243 -10.07 -10.39 0.87
C ASN A 243 -10.99 -11.52 1.36
N TYR A 244 -10.43 -12.68 1.65
CA TYR A 244 -11.10 -13.78 2.33
C TYR A 244 -10.53 -13.92 3.74
N ARG A 245 -11.41 -14.05 4.74
CA ARG A 245 -11.05 -14.06 6.16
C ARG A 245 -11.89 -15.06 6.97
N PRO A 246 -11.34 -16.23 7.27
CA PRO A 246 -11.84 -17.09 8.35
C PRO A 246 -11.30 -16.62 9.70
N GLU A 247 -12.18 -16.47 10.68
CA GLU A 247 -11.90 -15.89 11.98
C GLU A 247 -12.76 -16.52 13.06
N PHE A 248 -12.15 -16.83 14.19
CA PHE A 248 -12.82 -17.30 15.40
C PHE A 248 -12.85 -16.16 16.41
N TYR A 249 -14.01 -15.95 17.00
CA TYR A 249 -14.25 -14.99 18.07
C TYR A 249 -14.61 -15.74 19.35
N ASP A 250 -14.04 -15.31 20.47
CA ASP A 250 -14.38 -15.71 21.83
C ASP A 250 -14.76 -14.44 22.59
N ILE A 251 -16.04 -14.34 22.92
CA ILE A 251 -16.58 -13.32 23.82
C ILE A 251 -16.81 -13.95 25.18
N SER A 252 -16.04 -13.50 26.17
CA SER A 252 -16.01 -14.05 27.53
C SER A 252 -16.14 -12.95 28.59
N ASN A 253 -16.25 -13.36 29.86
CA ASN A 253 -16.39 -12.45 31.02
C ASN A 253 -17.56 -11.45 30.88
N LEU A 254 -18.70 -11.94 30.37
CA LEU A 254 -19.89 -11.12 30.20
C LEU A 254 -20.45 -10.67 31.56
N GLN A 255 -20.62 -9.35 31.73
CA GLN A 255 -21.25 -8.80 32.93
C GLN A 255 -22.73 -9.18 33.01
N SER A 256 -23.24 -9.41 34.22
CA SER A 256 -24.62 -9.90 34.42
C SER A 256 -25.71 -8.90 34.01
N ASP A 257 -25.38 -7.62 33.98
CA ASP A 257 -26.24 -6.50 33.55
C ASP A 257 -26.03 -6.14 32.07
N ALA A 258 -25.25 -6.93 31.32
CA ALA A 258 -25.00 -6.67 29.91
C ALA A 258 -26.31 -6.72 29.10
N PRO A 259 -26.55 -5.75 28.21
CA PRO A 259 -27.68 -5.76 27.29
C PRO A 259 -27.86 -7.09 26.51
N PRO A 260 -29.09 -7.48 26.14
CA PRO A 260 -29.38 -8.76 25.49
C PRO A 260 -28.58 -9.04 24.20
N TYR A 261 -28.20 -8.01 23.44
CA TYR A 261 -27.42 -8.20 22.21
C TYR A 261 -25.95 -8.58 22.48
N PHE A 262 -25.39 -8.21 23.63
CA PHE A 262 -24.08 -8.72 24.06
C PHE A 262 -24.18 -10.18 24.52
N GLN A 263 -25.26 -10.53 25.23
CA GLN A 263 -25.57 -11.91 25.61
C GLN A 263 -25.70 -12.80 24.36
N ALA A 264 -26.34 -12.30 23.30
CA ALA A 264 -26.51 -13.02 22.04
C ALA A 264 -25.19 -13.26 21.27
N SER A 265 -24.13 -12.48 21.55
CA SER A 265 -22.82 -12.62 20.91
C SER A 265 -21.80 -13.37 21.78
N THR A 266 -22.23 -13.95 22.91
CA THR A 266 -21.33 -14.60 23.88
C THR A 266 -20.94 -16.00 23.42
N GLY A 267 -19.70 -16.39 23.69
CA GLY A 267 -19.15 -17.71 23.38
C GLY A 267 -18.29 -17.74 22.12
N ASP A 268 -17.97 -18.96 21.70
CA ASP A 268 -17.11 -19.24 20.54
C ASP A 268 -17.90 -19.18 19.23
N THR A 269 -17.51 -18.28 18.34
CA THR A 269 -18.16 -18.07 17.06
C THR A 269 -17.16 -18.12 15.91
N PHE A 270 -17.45 -18.93 14.89
CA PHE A 270 -16.68 -18.95 13.65
C PHE A 270 -17.32 -18.04 12.59
N LYS A 271 -16.60 -17.02 12.17
CA LYS A 271 -16.97 -16.13 11.07
C LYS A 271 -16.07 -16.39 9.88
N SER A 272 -16.66 -16.60 8.72
CA SER A 272 -15.96 -16.75 7.45
C SER A 272 -16.51 -15.70 6.50
N SER A 273 -15.68 -14.73 6.10
CA SER A 273 -16.12 -13.59 5.30
C SER A 273 -15.28 -13.32 4.05
N PHE A 274 -15.95 -12.75 3.06
CA PHE A 274 -15.35 -12.29 1.81
C PHE A 274 -15.67 -10.81 1.63
N ARG A 275 -14.65 -9.99 1.41
CA ARG A 275 -14.78 -8.55 1.14
C ARG A 275 -14.17 -8.19 -0.19
N GLY A 276 -14.96 -7.54 -1.05
CA GLY A 276 -14.47 -6.83 -2.24
C GLY A 276 -14.45 -5.33 -1.99
N SER A 277 -13.43 -4.64 -2.48
CA SER A 277 -13.38 -3.17 -2.44
C SER A 277 -12.70 -2.57 -3.66
N VAL A 278 -13.15 -1.37 -4.01
CA VAL A 278 -12.54 -0.49 -5.01
C VAL A 278 -12.13 0.81 -4.33
N ARG A 279 -10.94 1.31 -4.67
CA ARG A 279 -10.37 2.51 -4.10
C ARG A 279 -9.77 3.39 -5.19
N TYR A 280 -10.09 4.67 -5.16
CA TYR A 280 -9.42 5.73 -5.89
C TYR A 280 -8.62 6.61 -4.91
N ASP A 281 -7.34 6.83 -5.19
CA ASP A 281 -6.51 7.77 -4.43
C ASP A 281 -5.82 8.75 -5.38
N GLY A 282 -6.38 9.95 -5.48
CA GLY A 282 -5.85 11.04 -6.30
C GLY A 282 -5.27 12.18 -5.46
N ARG A 283 -4.94 11.93 -4.19
CA ARG A 283 -4.30 12.91 -3.31
C ARG A 283 -2.86 13.14 -3.75
N ASP A 284 -2.39 14.37 -3.61
CA ASP A 284 -1.01 14.74 -3.90
C ASP A 284 0.01 14.12 -2.92
N ASN A 285 -0.38 13.99 -1.65
CA ASN A 285 0.42 13.34 -0.62
C ASN A 285 -0.48 12.53 0.31
N PHE A 286 -0.08 11.29 0.62
CA PHE A 286 -0.90 10.41 1.43
C PHE A 286 -0.94 10.77 2.93
N MET A 287 0.08 11.49 3.43
CA MET A 287 0.22 11.92 4.82
C MET A 287 -0.32 13.34 5.06
N LEU A 288 0.08 14.29 4.21
CA LEU A 288 -0.25 15.71 4.32
C LEU A 288 -0.80 16.21 2.98
N ALA A 289 -2.03 15.80 2.67
CA ALA A 289 -2.69 16.14 1.42
C ALA A 289 -3.07 17.63 1.38
N HIS A 290 -2.65 18.35 0.34
CA HIS A 290 -3.06 19.74 0.10
C HIS A 290 -4.17 19.79 -0.96
N SER A 291 -4.19 18.80 -1.85
CA SER A 291 -5.14 18.71 -2.95
C SER A 291 -5.49 17.27 -3.29
N GLY A 292 -6.68 17.09 -3.85
CA GLY A 292 -7.13 15.83 -4.41
C GLY A 292 -8.19 15.12 -3.59
N GLN A 293 -8.55 13.93 -4.04
CA GLN A 293 -9.70 13.18 -3.54
C GLN A 293 -9.31 11.75 -3.23
N TYR A 294 -9.98 11.19 -2.23
CA TYR A 294 -9.91 9.78 -1.86
C TYR A 294 -11.33 9.22 -1.85
N PHE A 295 -11.50 8.05 -2.46
CA PHE A 295 -12.74 7.31 -2.41
C PHE A 295 -12.44 5.82 -2.19
N GLU A 296 -13.13 5.20 -1.25
CA GLU A 296 -13.12 3.75 -1.08
C GLU A 296 -14.55 3.25 -0.88
N PHE A 297 -14.93 2.23 -1.64
CA PHE A 297 -16.17 1.48 -1.44
C PHE A 297 -15.82 0.02 -1.23
N GLY A 298 -16.40 -0.60 -0.21
CA GLY A 298 -16.24 -2.02 0.06
C GLY A 298 -17.53 -2.68 0.51
N ALA A 299 -17.73 -3.91 0.05
CA ALA A 299 -18.82 -4.77 0.44
C ALA A 299 -18.24 -6.09 0.97
N GLU A 300 -18.76 -6.54 2.11
CA GLU A 300 -18.39 -7.78 2.78
C GLU A 300 -19.65 -8.64 2.97
N GLY A 301 -19.51 -9.93 2.72
CA GLY A 301 -20.49 -10.94 3.09
C GLY A 301 -19.84 -12.02 3.96
N ALA A 302 -20.50 -12.44 5.01
CA ALA A 302 -20.07 -13.52 5.89
C ALA A 302 -21.17 -14.60 6.00
N GLY A 303 -20.77 -15.83 6.28
CA GLY A 303 -21.69 -16.96 6.46
C GLY A 303 -22.18 -17.57 5.15
N GLY A 304 -23.34 -18.20 5.19
CA GLY A 304 -23.99 -18.86 4.06
C GLY A 304 -23.06 -19.86 3.37
N PRO A 305 -22.72 -19.66 2.08
CA PRO A 305 -21.83 -20.56 1.34
C PRO A 305 -20.39 -20.58 1.88
N LEU A 306 -20.02 -19.63 2.75
CA LEU A 306 -18.68 -19.55 3.37
C LEU A 306 -18.56 -20.37 4.66
N LEU A 307 -19.62 -21.09 5.07
CA LEU A 307 -19.65 -22.01 6.21
C LEU A 307 -19.33 -21.36 7.58
N GLY A 308 -19.50 -20.04 7.69
CA GLY A 308 -19.46 -19.34 8.97
C GLY A 308 -20.78 -19.49 9.73
N SER A 309 -20.72 -19.49 11.06
CA SER A 309 -21.88 -19.49 11.95
C SER A 309 -22.70 -18.19 11.85
N GLU A 310 -22.04 -17.10 11.45
CA GLU A 310 -22.64 -15.78 11.34
C GLU A 310 -22.89 -15.33 9.90
N ASN A 311 -24.11 -14.89 9.66
CA ASN A 311 -24.62 -14.46 8.38
C ASN A 311 -24.86 -12.95 8.41
N ILE A 312 -23.88 -12.19 7.92
CA ILE A 312 -23.99 -10.74 7.81
C ILE A 312 -23.58 -10.24 6.43
N TRP A 313 -24.11 -9.08 6.05
CA TRP A 313 -23.52 -8.28 4.99
C TRP A 313 -23.17 -6.91 5.53
N LYS A 314 -22.11 -6.30 4.97
CA LYS A 314 -21.62 -5.00 5.40
C LYS A 314 -21.14 -4.20 4.21
N ILE A 315 -21.57 -2.96 4.14
CA ILE A 315 -21.12 -1.98 3.14
C ILE A 315 -20.45 -0.83 3.87
N LYS A 316 -19.30 -0.39 3.36
CA LYS A 316 -18.61 0.81 3.84
C LYS A 316 -18.17 1.66 2.64
N ALA A 317 -18.46 2.95 2.71
CA ALA A 317 -18.01 3.94 1.75
C ALA A 317 -17.32 5.09 2.49
N GLU A 318 -16.12 5.48 2.06
CA GLU A 318 -15.39 6.62 2.57
C GLU A 318 -15.03 7.57 1.43
N PHE A 319 -15.30 8.86 1.63
CA PHE A 319 -14.90 9.92 0.72
C PHE A 319 -14.13 10.99 1.50
N LYS A 320 -13.00 11.46 0.96
CA LYS A 320 -12.25 12.61 1.47
C LYS A 320 -11.91 13.53 0.32
N THR A 321 -11.96 14.84 0.58
CA THR A 321 -11.49 15.85 -0.39
C THR A 321 -10.67 16.91 0.31
N TYR A 322 -9.64 17.37 -0.40
CA TYR A 322 -8.68 18.37 0.07
C TYR A 322 -8.57 19.47 -0.97
N HIS A 323 -8.71 20.71 -0.52
CA HIS A 323 -8.63 21.89 -1.37
C HIS A 323 -7.85 22.99 -0.66
N THR A 324 -6.67 23.36 -1.19
CA THR A 324 -5.98 24.58 -0.76
C THR A 324 -6.83 25.80 -1.11
N ILE A 325 -7.32 26.51 -0.10
CA ILE A 325 -8.15 27.71 -0.27
C ILE A 325 -7.34 29.00 -0.15
N TRP A 326 -6.19 28.95 0.52
CA TRP A 326 -5.27 30.08 0.62
C TRP A 326 -3.83 29.59 0.56
N LYS A 327 -3.19 29.76 -0.61
CA LYS A 327 -1.88 29.17 -0.89
C LYS A 327 -0.74 29.84 -0.11
N GLU A 328 -0.76 31.16 0.03
CA GLU A 328 0.31 31.91 0.71
C GLU A 328 0.34 31.67 2.23
N LYS A 329 -0.79 31.25 2.80
CA LYS A 329 -0.96 30.94 4.23
C LYS A 329 -1.10 29.44 4.51
N ASP A 330 -0.98 28.62 3.46
CA ASP A 330 -1.12 27.17 3.51
C ASP A 330 -2.41 26.69 4.21
N VAL A 331 -3.53 27.33 3.86
CA VAL A 331 -4.85 26.97 4.40
C VAL A 331 -5.53 25.97 3.49
N ILE A 332 -5.86 24.80 4.05
CA ILE A 332 -6.45 23.67 3.34
C ILE A 332 -7.82 23.35 3.92
N LEU A 333 -8.85 23.40 3.07
CA LEU A 333 -10.17 22.86 3.39
C LEU A 333 -10.14 21.34 3.27
N CYS A 334 -10.53 20.66 4.33
CA CYS A 334 -10.64 19.21 4.38
C CYS A 334 -12.10 18.82 4.67
N ALA A 335 -12.69 17.95 3.85
CA ALA A 335 -13.99 17.35 4.13
C ALA A 335 -13.91 15.83 4.03
N ARG A 336 -14.65 15.14 4.91
CA ARG A 336 -14.72 13.67 4.98
C ARG A 336 -16.16 13.23 5.20
N ALA A 337 -16.58 12.23 4.43
CA ALA A 337 -17.83 11.50 4.64
C ALA A 337 -17.52 10.02 4.81
N LEU A 338 -18.14 9.39 5.81
CA LEU A 338 -18.04 7.96 6.07
C LEU A 338 -19.47 7.41 6.22
N VAL A 339 -19.82 6.44 5.38
CA VAL A 339 -21.12 5.76 5.42
C VAL A 339 -20.86 4.27 5.64
N GLY A 340 -21.58 3.68 6.57
CA GLY A 340 -21.52 2.25 6.84
C GLY A 340 -22.91 1.69 7.07
N LEU A 341 -23.19 0.53 6.48
CA LEU A 341 -24.42 -0.24 6.67
C LEU A 341 -24.01 -1.67 7.00
N VAL A 342 -24.69 -2.29 7.96
CA VAL A 342 -24.50 -3.69 8.32
C VAL A 342 -25.85 -4.26 8.73
N ASP A 343 -26.13 -5.48 8.29
CA ASP A 343 -27.32 -6.20 8.71
C ASP A 343 -27.04 -7.71 8.73
N SER A 344 -27.80 -8.42 9.55
CA SER A 344 -27.80 -9.87 9.61
C SER A 344 -28.83 -10.46 8.64
N TYR A 345 -28.64 -11.71 8.24
CA TYR A 345 -29.60 -12.41 7.40
C TYR A 345 -29.69 -13.89 7.79
N SER A 346 -30.72 -14.59 7.28
CA SER A 346 -30.91 -16.04 7.50
C SER A 346 -30.94 -16.43 8.98
N SER A 347 -30.03 -17.29 9.46
CA SER A 347 -30.04 -17.83 10.82
C SER A 347 -29.50 -16.88 11.87
N THR A 348 -28.82 -15.80 11.48
CA THR A 348 -28.30 -14.79 12.42
C THR A 348 -29.41 -13.77 12.69
N GLN A 349 -29.80 -13.66 13.96
CA GLN A 349 -30.89 -12.76 14.38
C GLN A 349 -30.44 -11.33 14.65
N TYR A 350 -29.17 -11.14 15.02
CA TYR A 350 -28.60 -9.84 15.37
C TYR A 350 -27.21 -9.70 14.76
N VAL A 351 -26.85 -8.48 14.38
CA VAL A 351 -25.46 -8.17 14.00
C VAL A 351 -24.55 -8.38 15.22
N PRO A 352 -23.57 -9.30 15.14
CA PRO A 352 -22.66 -9.56 16.26
C PRO A 352 -21.88 -8.32 16.68
N VAL A 353 -21.53 -8.25 17.96
CA VAL A 353 -20.96 -7.05 18.58
C VAL A 353 -19.65 -6.57 17.95
N TRP A 354 -18.82 -7.48 17.44
CA TRP A 354 -17.58 -7.18 16.72
C TRP A 354 -17.80 -6.63 15.30
N ASP A 355 -19.02 -6.76 14.77
CA ASP A 355 -19.39 -6.30 13.43
C ASP A 355 -20.24 -5.02 13.43
N GLN A 356 -20.69 -4.58 14.61
CA GLN A 356 -21.44 -3.35 14.79
C GLN A 356 -20.66 -2.10 14.35
N LEU A 357 -21.40 -1.06 13.97
CA LEU A 357 -20.85 0.20 13.51
C LEU A 357 -21.02 1.26 14.60
N PHE A 358 -19.90 1.85 15.02
CA PHE A 358 -19.87 2.95 15.96
C PHE A 358 -19.27 4.19 15.31
N ALA A 359 -19.71 5.35 15.76
CA ALA A 359 -19.09 6.65 15.51
C ALA A 359 -18.46 7.18 16.81
N GLY A 360 -17.91 8.39 16.75
CA GLY A 360 -17.18 9.02 17.83
C GLY A 360 -15.66 8.71 17.85
N GLY A 361 -14.97 9.33 18.80
CA GLY A 361 -13.52 9.22 18.96
C GLY A 361 -12.69 9.90 17.88
N SER A 362 -11.38 9.68 17.91
CA SER A 362 -10.42 10.26 16.95
C SER A 362 -10.62 9.75 15.52
N GLY A 363 -11.24 8.58 15.36
CA GLY A 363 -11.44 7.89 14.08
C GLY A 363 -12.66 8.35 13.27
N SER A 364 -13.61 9.07 13.86
CA SER A 364 -14.78 9.60 13.16
C SER A 364 -15.16 11.01 13.65
N VAL A 365 -16.09 11.13 14.61
CA VAL A 365 -16.55 12.41 15.17
C VAL A 365 -15.78 12.70 16.46
N ARG A 366 -14.82 13.62 16.38
CA ARG A 366 -14.03 14.05 17.53
C ARG A 366 -14.91 14.80 18.53
N GLY A 367 -14.54 14.73 19.81
CA GLY A 367 -15.31 15.34 20.91
C GLY A 367 -16.37 14.42 21.52
N PHE A 368 -16.69 13.30 20.87
CA PHE A 368 -17.56 12.24 21.42
C PHE A 368 -16.75 11.00 21.79
N ALA A 369 -17.24 10.24 22.77
CA ALA A 369 -16.70 8.92 23.08
C ALA A 369 -16.77 7.99 21.85
N PRO A 370 -15.84 7.03 21.68
CA PRO A 370 -15.79 6.11 20.54
C PRO A 370 -16.94 5.07 20.49
N SER A 371 -18.01 5.32 21.23
CA SER A 371 -19.23 4.53 21.36
C SER A 371 -20.47 5.30 20.88
N LEU A 372 -20.30 6.40 20.12
CA LEU A 372 -21.42 7.18 19.60
C LEU A 372 -22.21 6.32 18.61
N GLY A 373 -23.36 5.83 19.05
CA GLY A 373 -24.22 4.88 18.36
C GLY A 373 -25.39 4.51 19.27
N SER A 374 -26.22 3.55 18.87
CA SER A 374 -27.30 3.06 19.73
C SER A 374 -26.69 2.40 20.97
N THR A 375 -26.73 3.09 22.11
CA THR A 375 -26.45 2.52 23.43
C THR A 375 -27.68 1.81 24.02
N VAL A 376 -28.84 1.95 23.36
CA VAL A 376 -30.12 1.38 23.77
C VAL A 376 -31.00 1.23 22.51
N ASN A 377 -31.03 0.05 21.88
CA ASN A 377 -32.24 -0.35 21.18
C ASN A 377 -33.11 -1.05 22.22
N GLY A 378 -33.90 -0.24 22.94
CA GLY A 378 -35.08 -0.77 23.62
C GLY A 378 -35.91 -1.43 22.53
N GLY A 379 -36.14 -2.73 22.67
CA GLY A 379 -37.06 -3.44 21.79
C GLY A 379 -38.44 -2.79 21.82
N SER A 380 -39.15 -2.95 20.70
CA SER A 380 -40.49 -2.45 20.35
C SER A 380 -40.64 -0.95 20.10
#